data_AF-A0A0C2JLA6-F1
#
_entry.id   AF-A0A0C2JLA6-F1
#
_cell.length_a   1.000
_cell.length_b   1.000
_cell.length_c   1.000
_cell.angle_alpha   90.00
_cell.angle_beta   90.00
_cell.angle_gamma   90.00
#
_symmetry.space_group_name_H-M   'P 1'
#
loop_
_entity.id
_entity.type
_entity.pdbx_description
1 polymer ?
#
loop_
_entity_poly.entity_id
_entity_poly.type
_entity_poly.pdbx_seq_one_letter_code
_entity_poly.pdbx_strand_id
1 'polypeptide(L)'
;MTSTRYKKESLTTLYRRETHKLLCQKIDPIVVAERIEKTEFHQFELTKELIATGDYLDTHDTVVDVHLVKDEDRPCLTRYFEILSNFSGKLYFINILFHTKYSCSSWSPNMQKEREYLATYFIKKSLELNHFMAKIKVIIDFVNPFTLRSSLANESKQRQLRETDLIMFKKDMDVQNESCCPYVIHRFWNSNIYICSLICYLPVENDFILETIKKFY
;
A
#
# COMPACT_ATOMS: atom_id res chain seq x y z
N MET A 1 47.20 25.05 -1.09
CA MET A 1 46.24 24.73 -2.17
C MET A 1 45.31 23.64 -1.67
N THR A 2 44.01 23.87 -1.85
CA THR A 2 42.88 23.33 -1.07
C THR A 2 42.57 21.86 -1.35
N SER A 3 42.57 21.05 -0.29
CA SER A 3 42.05 19.67 -0.27
C SER A 3 40.52 19.69 -0.20
N THR A 4 39.85 19.37 -1.29
CA THR A 4 38.40 19.19 -1.34
C THR A 4 38.05 17.83 -0.74
N ARG A 5 37.85 17.80 0.59
CA ARG A 5 37.20 16.68 1.30
C ARG A 5 35.73 16.59 0.85
N TYR A 6 35.44 15.79 -0.17
CA TYR A 6 34.08 15.33 -0.41
C TYR A 6 33.68 14.35 0.70
N LYS A 7 32.90 14.82 1.68
CA LYS A 7 32.19 13.93 2.61
C LYS A 7 31.14 13.16 1.80
N LYS A 8 31.28 11.83 1.71
CA LYS A 8 30.22 10.90 1.33
C LYS A 8 29.12 11.00 2.39
N GLU A 9 28.17 11.92 2.24
CA GLU A 9 26.92 11.85 3.00
C GLU A 9 26.17 10.58 2.56
N SER A 10 25.64 9.81 3.52
CA SER A 10 24.82 8.65 3.17
C SER A 10 23.55 9.12 2.46
N LEU A 11 23.04 8.34 1.50
CA LEU A 11 21.78 8.63 0.79
C LEU A 11 20.62 8.89 1.75
N THR A 12 20.60 8.22 2.90
CA THR A 12 19.66 8.46 4.00
C THR A 12 19.80 9.84 4.64
N THR A 13 21.02 10.36 4.75
CA THR A 13 21.29 11.69 5.31
C THR A 13 20.93 12.79 4.30
N LEU A 14 21.26 12.58 3.03
CA LEU A 14 20.88 13.48 1.93
C LEU A 14 19.35 13.52 1.78
N TYR A 15 18.71 12.34 1.76
CA TYR A 15 17.25 12.23 1.74
C TYR A 15 16.63 12.94 2.93
N ARG A 16 17.11 12.70 4.17
CA ARG A 16 16.64 13.42 5.38
C ARG A 16 16.75 14.93 5.28
N ARG A 17 17.80 15.44 4.63
CA ARG A 17 18.05 16.88 4.51
C ARG A 17 17.14 17.53 3.46
N GLU A 18 16.95 16.87 2.32
CA GLU A 18 16.04 17.32 1.26
C GLU A 18 14.57 17.12 1.65
N THR A 19 14.23 16.01 2.30
CA THR A 19 12.92 15.84 2.97
C THR A 19 12.73 16.91 4.03
N HIS A 20 13.69 17.23 4.90
CA HIS A 20 13.47 18.29 5.90
C HIS A 20 13.26 19.69 5.28
N LYS A 21 13.80 19.96 4.09
CA LYS A 21 13.54 21.20 3.35
C LYS A 21 12.20 21.20 2.60
N LEU A 22 11.75 20.05 2.11
CA LEU A 22 10.50 19.90 1.33
C LEU A 22 9.28 19.56 2.22
N LEU A 23 9.52 18.89 3.36
CA LEU A 23 8.57 18.50 4.40
C LEU A 23 8.38 19.63 5.42
N CYS A 24 8.23 20.87 4.97
CA CYS A 24 7.34 21.81 5.67
C CYS A 24 5.87 21.34 5.54
N GLN A 25 5.63 20.04 5.69
CA GLN A 25 4.33 19.43 5.73
C GLN A 25 3.74 19.70 7.10
N LYS A 26 2.45 20.05 7.12
CA LYS A 26 1.69 20.30 8.36
C LYS A 26 1.48 19.04 9.21
N ILE A 27 1.97 17.87 8.78
CA ILE A 27 1.62 16.55 9.33
C ILE A 27 2.90 15.75 9.58
N ASP A 28 3.14 15.33 10.83
CA ASP A 28 4.29 14.49 11.21
C ASP A 28 4.01 13.01 10.83
N PRO A 29 4.89 12.36 10.04
CA PRO A 29 4.75 10.94 9.68
C PRO A 29 4.60 9.99 10.87
N ILE A 30 5.16 10.31 12.03
CA ILE A 30 5.01 9.48 13.25
C ILE A 30 3.57 9.54 13.75
N VAL A 31 2.98 10.74 13.82
CA VAL A 31 1.58 10.94 14.22
C VAL A 31 0.63 10.25 13.25
N VAL A 32 0.96 10.24 11.96
CA VAL A 32 0.20 9.51 10.93
C VAL A 32 0.22 8.01 11.21
N ALA A 33 1.40 7.42 11.42
CA ALA A 33 1.53 5.99 11.70
C ALA A 33 0.79 5.58 12.99
N GLU A 34 0.90 6.38 14.06
CA GLU A 34 0.17 6.13 15.32
C GLU A 34 -1.35 6.23 15.15
N ARG A 35 -1.83 7.14 14.29
CA ARG A 35 -3.26 7.26 13.99
C ARG A 35 -3.78 6.04 13.23
N ILE A 36 -3.05 5.60 12.20
CA ILE A 36 -3.39 4.40 11.43
C ILE A 36 -3.42 3.19 12.36
N GLU A 37 -2.38 3.02 13.18
CA GLU A 37 -2.32 1.93 14.15
C GLU A 37 -3.57 1.94 15.03
N LYS A 38 -3.91 3.06 15.68
CA LYS A 38 -5.11 3.13 16.53
C LYS A 38 -6.41 2.78 15.81
N THR A 39 -6.59 3.21 14.57
CA THR A 39 -7.80 2.94 13.77
C THR A 39 -7.89 1.48 13.35
N GLU A 40 -6.75 0.88 12.96
CA GLU A 40 -6.70 -0.45 12.36
C GLU A 40 -6.48 -1.58 13.39
N PHE A 41 -5.99 -1.23 14.60
CA PHE A 41 -5.63 -2.17 15.66
C PHE A 41 -6.79 -3.06 16.09
N HIS A 42 -8.02 -2.53 16.17
CA HIS A 42 -9.19 -3.32 16.58
C HIS A 42 -9.53 -4.42 15.57
N GLN A 43 -9.40 -4.16 14.26
CA GLN A 43 -9.61 -5.17 13.23
C GLN A 43 -8.48 -6.19 13.18
N PHE A 44 -7.26 -5.77 13.51
CA PHE A 44 -6.11 -6.66 13.63
C PHE A 44 -6.25 -7.66 14.81
N GLU A 45 -6.67 -7.21 15.99
CA GLU A 45 -6.85 -8.11 17.15
C GLU A 45 -7.89 -9.21 16.90
N LEU A 46 -9.00 -8.87 16.22
CA LEU A 46 -10.06 -9.82 15.88
C LEU A 46 -9.61 -10.94 14.92
N THR A 47 -8.49 -10.74 14.22
CA THR A 47 -8.03 -11.63 13.16
C THR A 47 -6.68 -12.30 13.46
N LYS A 48 -6.09 -12.05 14.64
CA LYS A 48 -4.86 -12.74 15.11
C LYS A 48 -5.00 -14.26 15.20
N GLU A 49 -6.20 -14.75 15.54
CA GLU A 49 -6.47 -16.19 15.63
C GLU A 49 -6.31 -16.91 14.28
N LEU A 50 -6.60 -16.22 13.17
CA LEU A 50 -6.43 -16.76 11.81
C LEU A 50 -4.97 -16.83 11.36
N ILE A 51 -4.11 -15.94 11.86
CA ILE A 51 -2.66 -15.96 11.53
C ILE A 51 -1.93 -17.02 12.35
N ALA A 52 -2.36 -17.26 13.60
CA ALA A 52 -1.72 -18.19 14.52
C ALA A 52 -1.76 -19.65 14.05
N THR A 53 -2.70 -20.01 13.16
CA THR A 53 -2.80 -21.37 12.60
C THR A 53 -1.74 -21.68 11.55
N GLY A 54 -0.96 -20.70 11.07
CA GLY A 54 0.26 -20.91 10.28
C GLY A 54 0.11 -21.53 8.88
N ASP A 55 -1.02 -22.15 8.57
CA ASP A 55 -1.23 -23.00 7.39
C ASP A 55 -1.19 -22.26 6.03
N TYR A 56 -1.15 -20.93 6.02
CA TYR A 56 -1.22 -20.10 4.80
C TYR A 56 0.02 -19.21 4.57
N LEU A 57 1.07 -19.26 5.40
CA LEU A 57 2.24 -18.35 5.25
C LEU A 57 3.22 -18.79 4.14
N ASP A 58 3.35 -20.09 3.87
CA ASP A 58 4.47 -20.63 3.08
C ASP A 58 4.17 -20.83 1.58
N THR A 59 2.97 -20.51 1.09
CA THR A 59 2.53 -20.95 -0.25
C THR A 59 2.21 -19.84 -1.26
N HIS A 60 2.28 -18.57 -0.87
CA HIS A 60 1.75 -17.47 -1.70
C HIS A 60 2.87 -16.65 -2.30
N ASP A 61 3.12 -16.84 -3.60
CA ASP A 61 3.97 -15.95 -4.38
C ASP A 61 3.40 -14.53 -4.27
N THR A 62 4.25 -13.57 -3.89
CA THR A 62 3.86 -12.16 -3.75
C THR A 62 4.60 -11.32 -4.78
N VAL A 63 3.85 -10.48 -5.51
CA VAL A 63 4.40 -9.51 -6.46
C VAL A 63 4.06 -8.11 -5.97
N VAL A 64 5.09 -7.26 -5.90
CA VAL A 64 4.94 -5.84 -5.55
C VAL A 64 5.09 -5.01 -6.81
N ASP A 65 3.98 -4.42 -7.26
CA ASP A 65 3.90 -3.62 -8.47
C ASP A 65 3.80 -2.13 -8.11
N VAL A 66 4.75 -1.32 -8.61
CA VAL A 66 4.96 0.07 -8.19
C VAL A 66 4.71 1.01 -9.35
N HIS A 67 3.80 1.96 -9.16
CA HIS A 67 3.41 2.93 -10.18
C HIS A 67 3.63 4.35 -9.69
N LEU A 68 4.41 5.13 -10.43
CA LEU A 68 4.45 6.56 -10.22
C LEU A 68 3.11 7.16 -10.69
N VAL A 69 2.39 7.79 -9.78
CA VAL A 69 1.14 8.50 -10.08
C VAL A 69 1.49 9.77 -10.85
N LYS A 70 0.99 9.86 -12.07
CA LYS A 70 1.11 11.08 -12.88
C LYS A 70 0.24 12.19 -12.30
N ASP A 71 0.63 13.43 -12.54
CA ASP A 71 -0.09 14.58 -12.01
C ASP A 71 -1.54 14.66 -12.51
N GLU A 72 -1.81 14.18 -13.73
CA GLU A 72 -3.15 14.06 -14.33
C GLU A 72 -4.07 13.07 -13.60
N ASP A 73 -3.51 12.03 -12.97
CA ASP A 73 -4.27 10.98 -12.28
C ASP A 73 -4.52 11.30 -10.80
N ARG A 74 -3.78 12.26 -10.23
CA ARG A 74 -3.91 12.65 -8.81
C ARG A 74 -5.33 13.05 -8.41
N PRO A 75 -6.09 13.85 -9.19
CA PRO A 75 -7.46 14.23 -8.81
C PRO A 75 -8.42 13.03 -8.72
N CYS A 76 -8.14 11.94 -9.42
CA CYS A 76 -8.92 10.71 -9.31
C CYS A 76 -8.62 10.01 -7.98
N LEU A 77 -7.35 9.95 -7.59
CA LEU A 77 -6.91 9.33 -6.35
C LEU A 77 -7.28 10.10 -5.08
N THR A 78 -7.36 11.44 -5.13
CA THR A 78 -7.75 12.25 -3.94
C THR A 78 -9.14 11.92 -3.42
N ARG A 79 -10.01 11.32 -4.25
CA ARG A 79 -11.33 10.82 -3.85
C ARG A 79 -11.27 9.59 -2.93
N TYR A 80 -10.16 8.84 -3.00
CA TYR A 80 -9.88 7.62 -2.23
C TYR A 80 -8.83 7.83 -1.15
N PHE A 81 -8.04 8.90 -1.25
CA PHE A 81 -7.00 9.27 -0.29
C PHE A 81 -7.01 10.80 -0.10
N GLU A 82 -7.82 11.29 0.85
CA GLU A 82 -8.01 12.73 1.10
C GLU A 82 -6.69 13.41 1.45
N ILE A 83 -5.82 12.69 2.16
CA ILE A 83 -4.51 13.18 2.60
C ILE A 83 -3.61 13.59 1.42
N LEU A 84 -3.83 13.07 0.21
CA LEU A 84 -3.05 13.44 -0.99
C LEU A 84 -3.16 14.93 -1.33
N SER A 85 -4.27 15.58 -0.98
CA SER A 85 -4.44 17.02 -1.19
C SER A 85 -3.41 17.87 -0.42
N ASN A 86 -2.80 17.32 0.63
CA ASN A 86 -1.82 18.01 1.47
C ASN A 86 -0.38 17.91 0.94
N PHE A 87 -0.16 17.22 -0.18
CA PHE A 87 1.17 16.79 -0.61
C PHE A 87 1.52 17.24 -2.03
N SER A 88 2.63 17.97 -2.19
CA SER A 88 3.12 18.51 -3.48
C SER A 88 4.28 17.71 -4.11
N GLY A 89 4.68 16.59 -3.51
CA GLY A 89 5.77 15.71 -3.98
C GLY A 89 5.31 14.60 -4.92
N LYS A 90 6.15 13.57 -5.12
CA LYS A 90 5.82 12.37 -5.91
C LYS A 90 4.93 11.42 -5.11
N LEU A 91 3.98 10.80 -5.80
CA LEU A 91 3.06 9.83 -5.24
C LEU A 91 3.27 8.51 -5.97
N TYR A 92 3.40 7.43 -5.21
CA TYR A 92 3.54 6.09 -5.73
C TYR A 92 2.34 5.28 -5.30
N PHE A 93 1.61 4.73 -6.27
CA PHE A 93 0.56 3.76 -6.05
C PHE A 93 1.18 2.37 -6.15
N ILE A 94 1.05 1.57 -5.10
CA ILE A 94 1.75 0.30 -4.98
C ILE A 94 0.72 -0.78 -4.73
N ASN A 95 0.69 -1.77 -5.62
CA ASN A 95 -0.16 -2.94 -5.52
C ASN A 95 0.65 -4.11 -4.97
N ILE A 96 0.11 -4.75 -3.94
CA ILE A 96 0.60 -6.03 -3.43
C ILE A 96 -0.33 -7.11 -3.97
N LEU A 97 0.22 -7.96 -4.82
CA LEU A 97 -0.51 -9.04 -5.48
C LEU A 97 -0.12 -10.34 -4.80
N PHE A 98 -1.09 -11.00 -4.18
CA PHE A 98 -0.93 -12.33 -3.61
C PHE A 98 -1.47 -13.36 -4.60
N HIS A 99 -0.64 -14.32 -5.00
CA HIS A 99 -1.10 -15.50 -5.74
C HIS A 99 -1.93 -16.38 -4.81
N THR A 100 -3.20 -16.60 -5.14
CA THR A 100 -4.13 -17.36 -4.28
C THR A 100 -4.28 -18.80 -4.72
N LYS A 101 -4.49 -19.71 -3.77
CA LYS A 101 -4.80 -21.11 -4.07
C LYS A 101 -6.19 -21.24 -4.68
N TYR A 102 -7.15 -20.47 -4.19
CA TYR A 102 -8.52 -20.49 -4.67
C TYR A 102 -8.80 -19.33 -5.62
N SER A 103 -9.52 -19.59 -6.71
CA SER A 103 -9.93 -18.57 -7.66
C SER A 103 -10.82 -17.51 -6.99
N CYS A 104 -10.52 -16.23 -7.23
CA CYS A 104 -11.32 -15.10 -6.78
C CYS A 104 -12.44 -14.72 -7.76
N SER A 105 -12.60 -15.44 -8.89
CA SER A 105 -13.70 -15.21 -9.84
C SER A 105 -15.06 -15.70 -9.34
N SER A 106 -15.09 -16.55 -8.31
CA SER A 106 -16.33 -17.12 -7.79
C SER A 106 -16.26 -17.33 -6.29
N TRP A 107 -17.38 -17.11 -5.61
CA TRP A 107 -17.42 -17.25 -4.15
C TRP A 107 -17.32 -18.71 -3.72
N SER A 108 -16.44 -18.99 -2.76
CA SER A 108 -16.41 -20.25 -2.01
C SER A 108 -15.96 -20.00 -0.57
N PRO A 109 -16.34 -20.86 0.40
CA PRO A 109 -15.91 -20.70 1.78
C PRO A 109 -14.38 -20.71 1.95
N ASN A 110 -13.68 -21.50 1.15
CA ASN A 110 -12.21 -21.60 1.23
C ASN A 110 -11.53 -20.35 0.65
N MET A 111 -12.05 -19.83 -0.46
CA MET A 111 -11.59 -18.55 -1.03
C MET A 111 -11.79 -17.41 -0.04
N GLN A 112 -12.95 -17.34 0.63
CA GLN A 112 -13.23 -16.30 1.62
C GLN A 112 -12.25 -16.37 2.80
N LYS A 113 -12.01 -17.57 3.34
CA LYS A 113 -11.02 -17.77 4.42
C LYS A 113 -9.62 -17.36 4.00
N GLU A 114 -9.19 -17.71 2.79
CA GLU A 114 -7.90 -17.31 2.24
C GLU A 114 -7.80 -15.78 2.09
N ARG A 115 -8.86 -15.11 1.61
CA ARG A 115 -8.89 -13.64 1.51
C ARG A 115 -8.83 -12.95 2.86
N GLU A 116 -9.59 -13.43 3.85
CA GLU A 116 -9.57 -12.88 5.21
C GLU A 116 -8.17 -12.99 5.81
N TYR A 117 -7.54 -14.15 5.63
CA TYR A 117 -6.16 -14.37 6.05
C TYR A 117 -5.19 -13.39 5.38
N LEU A 118 -5.22 -13.28 4.04
CA LEU A 118 -4.32 -12.40 3.28
C LEU A 118 -4.57 -10.91 3.60
N ALA A 119 -5.82 -10.52 3.82
CA ALA A 119 -6.20 -9.17 4.24
C ALA A 119 -5.58 -8.82 5.60
N THR A 120 -5.69 -9.71 6.58
CA THR A 120 -5.08 -9.48 7.90
C THR A 120 -3.56 -9.47 7.83
N TYR A 121 -2.97 -10.40 7.07
CA TYR A 121 -1.52 -10.42 6.83
C TYR A 121 -1.06 -9.08 6.23
N PHE A 122 -1.76 -8.58 5.22
CA PHE A 122 -1.50 -7.30 4.60
C PHE A 122 -1.59 -6.14 5.60
N ILE A 123 -2.67 -6.04 6.39
CA ILE A 123 -2.82 -4.96 7.38
C ILE A 123 -1.66 -4.98 8.37
N LYS A 124 -1.31 -6.16 8.91
CA LYS A 124 -0.18 -6.31 9.84
C LYS A 124 1.12 -5.80 9.22
N LYS A 125 1.44 -6.26 8.02
CA LYS A 125 2.65 -5.84 7.30
C LYS A 125 2.63 -4.35 6.97
N SER A 126 1.49 -3.82 6.57
CA SER A 126 1.31 -2.40 6.28
C SER A 126 1.54 -1.53 7.51
N LEU A 127 1.08 -1.96 8.69
CA LEU A 127 1.33 -1.27 9.97
C LEU A 127 2.82 -1.28 10.32
N GLU A 128 3.47 -2.45 10.28
CA GLU A 128 4.91 -2.57 10.55
C GLU A 128 5.74 -1.70 9.57
N LEU A 129 5.38 -1.72 8.28
CA LEU A 129 5.99 -0.89 7.25
C LEU A 129 5.79 0.60 7.55
N ASN A 130 4.58 1.00 7.96
CA ASN A 130 4.29 2.40 8.30
C ASN A 130 5.18 2.91 9.43
N HIS A 131 5.32 2.13 10.51
CA HIS A 131 6.20 2.50 11.62
C HIS A 131 7.67 2.57 11.20
N PHE A 132 8.12 1.66 10.33
CA PHE A 132 9.48 1.70 9.80
C PHE A 132 9.71 2.97 8.97
N MET A 133 8.78 3.28 8.07
CA MET A 133 8.87 4.40 7.14
C MET A 133 8.72 5.76 7.83
N ALA A 134 7.89 5.85 8.86
CA ALA A 134 7.75 7.05 9.69
C ALA A 134 9.07 7.49 10.34
N LYS A 135 9.93 6.53 10.75
CA LYS A 135 11.27 6.79 11.32
C LYS A 135 12.23 7.44 10.33
N ILE A 136 11.98 7.28 9.03
CA ILE A 136 12.73 7.93 7.95
C ILE A 136 11.94 9.05 7.27
N LYS A 137 10.88 9.53 7.93
CA LYS A 137 10.03 10.66 7.50
C LYS A 137 9.35 10.42 6.15
N VAL A 138 8.95 9.17 5.90
CA VAL A 138 8.13 8.76 4.75
C VAL A 138 6.72 8.51 5.25
N ILE A 139 5.73 8.97 4.49
CA ILE A 139 4.31 8.73 4.78
C ILE A 139 3.83 7.62 3.86
N ILE A 140 3.26 6.59 4.47
CA ILE A 140 2.55 5.52 3.76
C ILE A 140 1.13 5.49 4.30
N ASP A 141 0.19 5.26 3.39
CA ASP A 141 -1.19 4.96 3.73
C ASP A 141 -1.60 3.73 2.91
N PHE A 142 -2.62 3.01 3.34
CA PHE A 142 -3.10 1.82 2.63
C PHE A 142 -4.61 1.76 2.60
N VAL A 143 -5.14 0.98 1.67
CA VAL A 143 -6.56 0.67 1.63
C VAL A 143 -6.80 -0.52 2.54
N ASN A 144 -7.58 -0.32 3.59
CA ASN A 144 -8.04 -1.40 4.44
C ASN A 144 -8.91 -2.35 3.60
N PRO A 145 -8.52 -3.63 3.43
CA PRO A 145 -9.23 -4.54 2.52
C PRO A 145 -10.65 -4.91 2.97
N PHE A 146 -11.00 -4.72 4.24
CA PHE A 146 -12.33 -4.98 4.78
C PHE A 146 -13.30 -3.81 4.56
N THR A 147 -12.80 -2.58 4.62
CA THR A 147 -13.64 -1.37 4.46
C THR A 147 -13.57 -0.78 3.05
N LEU A 148 -12.53 -1.16 2.30
CA LEU A 148 -12.15 -0.62 1.00
C LEU A 148 -11.84 0.88 1.05
N ARG A 149 -11.47 1.41 2.21
CA ARG A 149 -11.16 2.83 2.42
C ARG A 149 -9.71 2.99 2.85
N SER A 150 -9.16 4.18 2.60
CA SER A 150 -7.86 4.56 3.14
C SER A 150 -7.87 4.45 4.67
N SER A 151 -6.79 3.98 5.28
CA SER A 151 -6.69 3.90 6.73
C SER A 151 -6.61 5.28 7.39
N LEU A 152 -6.27 6.31 6.63
CA LEU A 152 -6.32 7.71 7.05
C LEU A 152 -7.64 8.41 6.71
N ALA A 153 -8.59 7.70 6.11
CA ALA A 153 -9.90 8.24 5.76
C ALA A 153 -10.61 8.84 6.96
N ASN A 154 -11.37 9.92 6.71
CA ASN A 154 -12.50 10.24 7.57
C ASN A 154 -13.71 9.42 7.10
N GLU A 155 -14.27 8.59 7.98
CA GLU A 155 -15.36 7.64 7.67
C GLU A 155 -16.58 8.26 6.99
N SER A 156 -16.77 9.58 7.15
CA SER A 156 -17.94 10.32 6.68
C SER A 156 -17.85 10.84 5.22
N LYS A 157 -16.68 10.80 4.56
CA LYS A 157 -16.48 11.57 3.30
C LYS A 157 -15.83 10.84 2.13
N GLN A 158 -15.38 9.60 2.30
CA GLN A 158 -14.52 8.97 1.29
C GLN A 158 -15.15 7.79 0.53
N ARG A 159 -14.80 7.67 -0.75
CA ARG A 159 -15.24 6.57 -1.62
C ARG A 159 -14.45 5.30 -1.33
N GLN A 160 -15.11 4.16 -1.56
CA GLN A 160 -14.45 2.85 -1.50
C GLN A 160 -13.63 2.62 -2.76
N LEU A 161 -12.36 2.23 -2.61
CA LEU A 161 -11.50 1.77 -3.70
C LEU A 161 -11.63 0.25 -3.81
N ARG A 162 -12.36 -0.22 -4.82
CA ARG A 162 -12.55 -1.64 -5.09
C ARG A 162 -11.39 -2.20 -5.89
N GLU A 163 -11.19 -3.52 -5.82
CA GLU A 163 -10.16 -4.23 -6.58
C GLU A 163 -10.21 -3.94 -8.09
N THR A 164 -11.40 -3.70 -8.63
CA THR A 164 -11.63 -3.39 -10.04
C THR A 164 -11.36 -1.92 -10.40
N ASP A 165 -11.38 -1.01 -9.42
CA ASP A 165 -10.97 0.38 -9.61
C ASP A 165 -9.43 0.47 -9.78
N LEU A 166 -8.69 -0.56 -9.35
CA LEU A 166 -7.22 -0.60 -9.36
C LEU A 166 -6.62 -0.83 -10.76
N ILE A 167 -7.44 -1.17 -11.76
CA ILE A 167 -6.95 -1.47 -13.13
C ILE A 167 -6.27 -0.26 -13.77
N MET A 168 -6.62 0.96 -13.35
CA MET A 168 -6.01 2.20 -13.85
C MET A 168 -4.50 2.29 -13.60
N PHE A 169 -3.94 1.42 -12.75
CA PHE A 169 -2.52 1.37 -12.42
C PHE A 169 -1.88 0.02 -12.72
N LYS A 170 -2.33 -0.74 -13.74
CA LYS A 170 -1.83 -2.11 -13.95
C LYS A 170 -1.63 -2.43 -15.42
N LYS A 171 -0.43 -2.88 -15.79
CA LYS A 171 -0.07 -3.26 -17.17
C LYS A 171 -0.40 -4.72 -17.51
N ASP A 172 -0.37 -5.62 -16.53
CA ASP A 172 -0.52 -7.08 -16.73
C ASP A 172 -1.83 -7.64 -16.15
N MET A 173 -2.86 -6.79 -16.02
CA MET A 173 -4.18 -7.19 -15.54
C MET A 173 -5.28 -6.73 -16.46
N ASP A 174 -6.34 -7.52 -16.50
CA ASP A 174 -7.57 -7.24 -17.21
C ASP A 174 -8.77 -7.37 -16.26
N VAL A 175 -9.87 -6.69 -16.57
CA VAL A 175 -11.13 -6.82 -15.82
C VAL A 175 -12.14 -7.50 -16.71
N GLN A 176 -12.60 -8.66 -16.28
CA GLN A 176 -13.72 -9.34 -16.91
C GLN A 176 -15.02 -8.78 -16.35
N ASN A 177 -15.85 -8.26 -17.25
CA ASN A 177 -17.16 -7.72 -16.92
C ASN A 177 -18.21 -8.83 -17.02
N GLU A 178 -18.36 -9.61 -15.95
CA GLU A 178 -19.57 -10.41 -15.77
C GLU A 178 -20.71 -9.53 -15.22
N SER A 179 -21.94 -9.85 -15.61
CA SER A 179 -23.11 -8.98 -15.46
C SER A 179 -23.44 -8.52 -14.03
N CYS A 180 -22.97 -9.22 -12.99
CA CYS A 180 -23.23 -8.85 -11.60
C CYS A 180 -21.98 -8.46 -10.79
N CYS A 181 -20.80 -9.00 -11.11
CA CYS A 181 -19.57 -8.79 -10.35
C CYS A 181 -18.35 -8.81 -11.28
N PRO A 182 -17.75 -7.65 -11.60
CA PRO A 182 -16.48 -7.64 -12.33
C PRO A 182 -15.37 -8.25 -11.46
N TYR A 183 -14.46 -8.99 -12.07
CA TYR A 183 -13.29 -9.56 -11.40
C TYR A 183 -12.01 -9.31 -12.19
N VAL A 184 -10.88 -9.34 -11.48
CA VAL A 184 -9.56 -9.09 -12.05
C VAL A 184 -8.93 -10.41 -12.50
N ILE A 185 -8.31 -10.39 -13.68
CA ILE A 185 -7.49 -11.46 -14.21
C ILE A 185 -6.05 -10.95 -14.31
N HIS A 186 -5.12 -11.68 -13.70
CA HIS A 186 -3.69 -11.51 -13.89
C HIS A 186 -3.19 -12.37 -15.04
N ARG A 187 -2.25 -11.85 -15.85
CA ARG A 187 -1.73 -12.57 -17.02
C ARG A 187 -1.17 -13.97 -16.71
N PHE A 188 -0.55 -14.15 -15.54
CA PHE A 188 0.09 -15.41 -15.16
C PHE A 188 -0.72 -16.24 -14.16
N TRP A 189 -1.51 -15.58 -13.31
CA TRP A 189 -2.26 -16.23 -12.23
C TRP A 189 -3.76 -16.30 -12.51
N ASN A 190 -4.20 -15.84 -13.68
CA ASN A 190 -5.62 -15.76 -14.02
C ASN A 190 -6.42 -15.04 -12.90
N SER A 191 -7.56 -15.59 -12.48
CA SER A 191 -8.37 -15.11 -11.36
C SER A 191 -7.87 -15.56 -9.98
N ASN A 192 -6.74 -16.28 -9.90
CA ASN A 192 -6.12 -16.70 -8.65
C ASN A 192 -5.22 -15.58 -8.09
N ILE A 193 -5.82 -14.42 -7.83
CA ILE A 193 -5.09 -13.25 -7.36
C ILE A 193 -5.93 -12.46 -6.37
N TYR A 194 -5.31 -12.07 -5.27
CA TYR A 194 -5.85 -11.11 -4.32
C TYR A 194 -4.96 -9.87 -4.28
N ILE A 195 -5.57 -8.68 -4.32
CA ILE A 195 -4.85 -7.42 -4.48
C ILE A 195 -5.13 -6.53 -3.29
N CYS A 196 -4.06 -6.07 -2.67
CA CYS A 196 -4.09 -4.98 -1.70
C CYS A 196 -3.32 -3.78 -2.26
N SER A 197 -3.64 -2.58 -1.79
CA SER A 197 -3.02 -1.36 -2.31
C SER A 197 -2.53 -0.45 -1.19
N LEU A 198 -1.38 0.16 -1.42
CA LEU A 198 -0.80 1.20 -0.58
C LEU A 198 -0.40 2.40 -1.43
N ILE A 199 -0.34 3.57 -0.80
CA ILE A 199 0.15 4.79 -1.39
C ILE A 199 1.36 5.26 -0.59
N CYS A 200 2.44 5.57 -1.30
CA CYS A 200 3.66 6.08 -0.71
C CYS A 200 3.91 7.49 -1.21
N TYR A 201 4.13 8.40 -0.28
CA TYR A 201 4.49 9.78 -0.58
C TYR A 201 6.00 10.00 -0.42
N LEU A 202 6.63 10.51 -1.47
CA LEU A 202 8.05 10.86 -1.50
C LEU A 202 8.26 12.28 -2.03
N PRO A 203 8.92 13.19 -1.30
CA PRO A 203 9.26 14.51 -1.84
C PRO A 203 10.17 14.43 -3.07
N VAL A 204 11.06 13.44 -3.08
CA VAL A 204 12.01 13.17 -4.17
C VAL A 204 12.01 11.66 -4.42
N GLU A 205 12.11 11.27 -5.69
CA GLU A 205 12.27 9.87 -6.09
C GLU A 205 13.45 9.22 -5.36
N ASN A 206 13.22 8.01 -4.86
CA ASN A 206 14.18 7.31 -4.02
C ASN A 206 14.00 5.80 -4.16
N ASP A 207 14.82 5.20 -5.02
CA ASP A 207 14.82 3.76 -5.30
C ASP A 207 15.00 2.92 -4.04
N PHE A 208 15.82 3.39 -3.08
CA PHE A 208 16.03 2.65 -1.83
C PHE A 208 14.73 2.47 -1.06
N ILE A 209 13.84 3.47 -1.05
CA ILE A 209 12.55 3.36 -0.36
C ILE A 209 11.65 2.36 -1.10
N LEU A 210 11.58 2.43 -2.42
CA LEU A 210 10.77 1.52 -3.23
C LEU A 210 11.26 0.07 -3.10
N GLU A 211 12.57 -0.16 -3.16
CA GLU A 211 13.19 -1.46 -2.94
C GLU A 211 12.99 -1.97 -1.50
N THR A 212 12.93 -1.08 -0.52
CA THR A 212 12.61 -1.46 0.86
C THR A 212 11.16 -1.93 0.98
N ILE A 213 10.21 -1.26 0.31
CA ILE A 213 8.79 -1.69 0.29
C ILE A 213 8.68 -3.07 -0.36
N LYS A 214 9.37 -3.29 -1.49
CA LYS A 214 9.38 -4.59 -2.17
C LYS A 214 9.94 -5.74 -1.33
N LYS A 215 10.86 -5.47 -0.41
CA LYS A 215 11.43 -6.49 0.49
C LYS A 215 10.58 -6.74 1.73
N PHE A 216 9.59 -5.90 1.98
CA PHE A 216 8.73 -6.00 3.17
C PHE A 216 7.62 -7.06 2.99
N TYR A 217 7.26 -7.31 1.73
CA TYR A 217 6.29 -8.29 1.26
C TYR A 217 7.02 -9.39 0.49
#